data_AF-A0A9E6F1Q7-F1
#
_entry.id   AF-A0A9E6F1Q7-F1
#
_cell.length_a   1.000
_cell.length_b   1.000
_cell.length_c   1.000
_cell.angle_alpha   90.00
_cell.angle_beta   90.00
_cell.angle_gamma   90.00
#
_symmetry.space_group_name_H-M   'P 1'
#
loop_
_entity.id
_entity.type
_entity.pdbx_description
1 polymer ?
#
loop_
_entity_poly.entity_id
_entity_poly.type
_entity_poly.pdbx_seq_one_letter_code
_entity_poly.pdbx_strand_id
1 'polypeptide(L)'
;MNAVDRGDKPQWFSGTFFLPLLSGLLLGISFPTWPSIHLEPLAWIALVPLLISLEREERFGPFFRKSWMAMLLFCIITLWWVSLATLVGGILTVFVQSLFSTVPLLAFYFFRKKVGFRRALLALPFVWTGWEWAYMQQDFSLGWLTFGNSQANLLWMVQYADVTGVWGVSFWLVSFNVLALSLFRAKTPFVLRAGIVMV
;
A
#
# COMPACT_ATOMS: atom_id res chain seq x y z
N MET A 1 -6.59 -39.53 -27.49
CA MET A 1 -6.20 -39.56 -26.06
C MET A 1 -4.68 -39.42 -25.96
N ASN A 2 -4.20 -38.23 -25.63
CA ASN A 2 -3.11 -37.98 -24.67
C ASN A 2 -2.81 -36.48 -24.62
N ALA A 3 -2.73 -36.01 -23.39
CA ALA A 3 -2.60 -34.62 -22.98
C ALA A 3 -1.26 -34.02 -23.41
N VAL A 4 -1.29 -32.74 -23.77
CA VAL A 4 -0.15 -31.86 -23.49
C VAL A 4 -0.65 -30.79 -22.54
N ASP A 5 -0.36 -31.09 -21.29
CA ASP A 5 -0.36 -30.22 -20.13
C ASP A 5 0.15 -28.82 -20.51
N ARG A 6 -0.74 -27.83 -20.61
CA ARG A 6 -0.34 -26.42 -20.57
C ARG A 6 -0.02 -26.11 -19.13
N GLY A 7 1.21 -26.45 -18.74
CA GLY A 7 1.80 -26.00 -17.49
C GLY A 7 1.81 -24.48 -17.47
N ASP A 8 0.78 -23.89 -16.88
CA ASP A 8 0.84 -22.55 -16.31
C ASP A 8 1.95 -22.58 -15.26
N LYS A 9 3.19 -22.35 -15.71
CA LYS A 9 4.32 -22.14 -14.81
C LYS A 9 3.88 -21.06 -13.83
N PRO A 10 3.90 -21.33 -12.52
CA PRO A 10 3.36 -20.37 -11.60
C PRO A 10 4.29 -19.14 -11.64
N GLN A 11 3.74 -18.02 -12.11
CA GLN A 11 4.48 -16.81 -12.47
C GLN A 11 4.95 -16.02 -11.23
N TRP A 12 5.45 -16.72 -10.20
CA TRP A 12 5.85 -16.16 -8.90
C TRP A 12 6.86 -15.01 -9.05
N PHE A 13 7.68 -15.01 -10.11
CA PHE A 13 8.75 -14.04 -10.35
C PHE A 13 8.68 -13.30 -11.69
N SER A 14 7.50 -13.21 -12.31
CA SER A 14 7.30 -12.27 -13.41
C SER A 14 7.38 -10.82 -12.88
N GLY A 15 7.70 -9.83 -13.73
CA GLY A 15 7.72 -8.39 -13.38
C GLY A 15 6.43 -7.82 -12.76
N THR A 16 5.43 -8.66 -12.57
CA THR A 16 4.15 -8.47 -11.88
C THR A 16 4.28 -8.05 -10.41
N PHE A 17 5.31 -8.53 -9.68
CA PHE A 17 5.53 -8.18 -8.26
C PHE A 17 6.53 -7.05 -8.03
N PHE A 18 7.26 -6.62 -9.06
CA PHE A 18 8.24 -5.54 -8.94
C PHE A 18 7.61 -4.26 -8.38
N LEU A 19 6.49 -3.82 -8.95
CA LEU A 19 5.82 -2.58 -8.51
C LEU A 19 5.25 -2.64 -7.08
N PRO A 20 4.55 -3.71 -6.64
CA PRO A 20 4.14 -3.87 -5.25
C PRO A 20 5.33 -3.87 -4.28
N LEU A 21 6.40 -4.59 -4.59
CA LEU A 21 7.59 -4.66 -3.73
C LEU A 21 8.32 -3.31 -3.69
N LEU A 22 8.39 -2.58 -4.81
CA LEU A 22 8.93 -1.22 -4.84
C LEU A 22 8.13 -0.30 -3.92
N SER A 23 6.80 -0.39 -3.93
CA SER A 23 5.94 0.38 -3.04
C SER A 23 6.19 0.04 -1.56
N GLY A 24 6.28 -1.24 -1.22
CA GLY A 24 6.59 -1.70 0.14
C GLY A 24 7.97 -1.23 0.61
N LEU A 25 8.97 -1.25 -0.28
CA LEU A 25 10.32 -0.74 -0.01
C LEU A 25 10.30 0.78 0.24
N LEU A 26 9.71 1.56 -0.67
CA LEU A 26 9.62 3.02 -0.56
C LEU A 26 8.92 3.44 0.73
N LEU A 27 7.82 2.76 1.07
CA LEU A 27 7.09 3.03 2.30
C LEU A 27 7.90 2.63 3.53
N GLY A 28 8.57 1.47 3.50
CA GLY A 28 9.40 0.97 4.60
C GLY A 28 10.56 1.88 4.95
N ILE A 29 11.31 2.36 3.95
CA ILE A 29 12.45 3.26 4.18
C ILE A 29 12.03 4.70 4.51
N SER A 30 10.79 5.09 4.18
CA SER A 30 10.26 6.41 4.52
C SER A 30 9.89 6.57 5.99
N PHE A 31 9.74 5.46 6.71
CA PHE A 31 9.37 5.47 8.12
C PHE A 31 10.57 5.83 9.02
N PRO A 32 10.35 6.53 10.15
CA PRO A 32 11.41 6.93 11.08
C PRO A 32 11.90 5.76 11.96
N THR A 33 12.07 4.58 11.37
CA THR A 33 12.64 3.40 12.05
C THR A 33 14.16 3.53 12.21
N TRP A 34 14.82 4.27 11.32
CA TRP A 34 16.27 4.42 11.30
C TRP A 34 16.66 5.86 11.62
N PRO A 35 17.34 6.13 12.76
CA PRO A 35 17.70 7.49 13.16
C PRO A 35 18.55 8.26 12.15
N SER A 36 19.33 7.57 11.33
CA SER A 36 20.25 8.15 10.35
C SER A 36 19.65 8.31 8.95
N ILE A 37 18.42 7.87 8.71
CA ILE A 37 17.78 7.89 7.38
C ILE A 37 16.60 8.84 7.41
N HIS A 38 16.69 9.92 6.63
CA HIS A 38 15.65 10.94 6.49
C HIS A 38 15.06 10.88 5.07
N LEU A 39 14.11 9.96 4.88
CA LEU A 39 13.43 9.72 3.61
C LEU A 39 11.90 9.83 3.75
N GLU A 40 11.44 10.60 4.73
CA GLU A 40 10.03 10.91 5.01
C GLU A 40 9.28 11.38 3.73
N PRO A 41 9.89 12.21 2.84
CA PRO A 41 9.23 12.63 1.59
C PRO A 41 8.86 11.49 0.63
N LEU A 42 9.49 10.31 0.73
CA LEU A 42 9.17 9.18 -0.16
C LEU A 42 7.76 8.63 0.08
N ALA A 43 7.23 8.75 1.30
CA ALA A 43 5.90 8.26 1.64
C ALA A 43 4.80 8.88 0.76
N TRP A 44 4.97 10.14 0.34
CA TRP A 44 4.04 10.90 -0.50
C TRP A 44 3.82 10.33 -1.91
N ILE A 45 4.73 9.46 -2.37
CA ILE A 45 4.62 8.77 -3.66
C ILE A 45 4.76 7.24 -3.53
N ALA A 46 4.94 6.71 -2.31
CA ALA A 46 5.25 5.32 -2.07
C ALA A 46 4.14 4.35 -2.50
N LEU A 47 2.86 4.73 -2.45
CA LEU A 47 1.73 3.89 -2.89
C LEU A 47 1.56 3.87 -4.42
N VAL A 48 2.12 4.83 -5.15
CA VAL A 48 1.91 4.96 -6.61
C VAL A 48 2.25 3.67 -7.37
N PRO A 49 3.42 3.01 -7.17
CA PRO A 49 3.74 1.76 -7.87
C PRO A 49 2.74 0.65 -7.58
N LEU A 50 2.30 0.52 -6.32
CA LEU A 50 1.30 -0.48 -5.93
C LEU A 50 -0.03 -0.23 -6.63
N LEU A 51 -0.54 1.00 -6.59
CA LEU A 51 -1.82 1.36 -7.22
C LEU A 51 -1.80 1.12 -8.74
N ILE A 52 -0.68 1.39 -9.42
CA ILE A 52 -0.48 1.04 -10.85
C ILE A 52 -0.60 -0.47 -11.07
N SER A 53 0.02 -1.27 -10.20
CA SER A 53 0.00 -2.73 -10.31
C SER A 53 -1.38 -3.32 -10.03
N LEU A 54 -2.15 -2.71 -9.12
CA LEU A 54 -3.49 -3.14 -8.73
C LEU A 54 -4.57 -2.77 -9.75
N GLU A 55 -4.38 -1.71 -10.54
CA GLU A 55 -5.31 -1.26 -11.58
C GLU A 55 -5.64 -2.37 -12.59
N ARG A 56 -4.65 -3.20 -12.93
CA ARG A 56 -4.78 -4.28 -13.94
C ARG A 56 -5.35 -5.59 -13.38
N GLU A 57 -5.44 -5.71 -12.06
CA GLU A 57 -5.85 -6.97 -11.44
C GLU A 57 -7.37 -7.03 -11.25
N GLU A 58 -8.10 -7.76 -12.09
CA GLU A 58 -9.55 -7.85 -11.93
C GLU A 58 -10.01 -8.91 -10.92
N ARG A 59 -9.15 -9.90 -10.64
CA ARG A 59 -9.44 -11.04 -9.76
C ARG A 59 -8.98 -10.74 -8.33
N PHE A 60 -9.75 -11.20 -7.34
CA PHE A 60 -9.44 -10.98 -5.92
C PHE A 60 -8.11 -11.59 -5.48
N GLY A 61 -7.83 -12.85 -5.85
CA GLY A 61 -6.60 -13.55 -5.41
C GLY A 61 -5.29 -12.82 -5.77
N PRO A 62 -5.05 -12.49 -7.05
CA PRO A 62 -3.90 -11.67 -7.45
C PRO A 62 -3.85 -10.29 -6.78
N PHE A 63 -5.00 -9.61 -6.67
CA PHE A 63 -5.08 -8.31 -6.01
C PHE A 63 -4.65 -8.39 -4.54
N PHE A 64 -5.18 -9.37 -3.80
CA PHE A 64 -4.85 -9.60 -2.39
C PHE A 64 -3.36 -9.91 -2.23
N ARG A 65 -2.81 -10.84 -3.03
CA ARG A 65 -1.39 -11.20 -2.95
C ARG A 65 -0.47 -10.00 -3.19
N LYS A 66 -0.75 -9.17 -4.20
CA LYS A 66 0.07 -7.98 -4.47
C LYS A 66 -0.02 -6.95 -3.34
N SER A 67 -1.23 -6.67 -2.87
CA SER A 67 -1.47 -5.74 -1.76
C SER A 67 -0.77 -6.19 -0.49
N TRP A 68 -0.96 -7.47 -0.13
CA TRP A 68 -0.37 -8.05 1.06
C TRP A 68 1.15 -8.15 0.98
N MET A 69 1.74 -8.51 -0.17
CA MET A 69 3.21 -8.54 -0.33
C MET A 69 3.85 -7.16 -0.18
N ALA A 70 3.20 -6.10 -0.69
CA ALA A 70 3.68 -4.73 -0.48
C ALA A 70 3.65 -4.36 1.01
N MET A 71 2.53 -4.63 1.68
CA MET A 71 2.36 -4.33 3.11
C MET A 71 3.25 -5.20 3.99
N LEU A 72 3.51 -6.44 3.60
CA LEU A 72 4.39 -7.36 4.31
C LEU A 72 5.83 -6.87 4.25
N LEU A 73 6.32 -6.47 3.07
CA LEU A 73 7.67 -5.90 2.94
C LEU A 73 7.80 -4.60 3.73
N PHE A 74 6.78 -3.73 3.67
CA PHE A 74 6.70 -2.53 4.50
C PHE A 74 6.82 -2.86 6.00
N CYS A 75 6.06 -3.84 6.50
CA CYS A 75 6.09 -4.27 7.90
C CYS A 75 7.44 -4.88 8.29
N ILE A 76 8.04 -5.70 7.42
CA ILE A 76 9.37 -6.29 7.66
C ILE A 76 10.41 -5.18 7.86
N ILE A 77 10.43 -4.17 6.99
CA ILE A 77 11.40 -3.08 7.04
C ILE A 77 11.19 -2.20 8.27
N THR A 78 9.94 -1.97 8.68
CA THR A 78 9.63 -1.02 9.77
C THR A 78 9.63 -1.65 11.17
N LEU A 79 9.30 -2.94 11.28
CA LEU A 79 9.11 -3.66 12.55
C LEU A 79 10.16 -4.74 12.82
N TRP A 80 11.23 -4.83 12.04
CA TRP A 80 12.29 -5.83 12.26
C TRP A 80 12.78 -5.86 13.73
N TRP A 81 12.87 -4.68 14.36
CA TRP A 81 13.38 -4.49 15.72
C TRP A 81 12.50 -5.14 16.79
N VAL A 82 11.20 -5.35 16.52
CA VAL A 82 10.29 -6.05 17.45
C VAL A 82 10.77 -7.49 17.72
N SER A 83 11.42 -8.09 16.73
CA SER A 83 12.00 -9.44 16.86
C SER A 83 13.17 -9.52 17.84
N LEU A 84 13.75 -8.37 18.24
CA LEU A 84 14.81 -8.32 19.25
C LEU A 84 14.29 -8.68 20.65
N ALA A 85 13.00 -8.46 20.92
CA ALA A 85 12.39 -8.86 22.20
C ALA A 85 12.11 -10.36 22.22
N THR A 86 11.36 -10.85 21.23
CA THR A 86 11.16 -12.29 20.98
C THR A 86 10.99 -12.54 19.48
N LEU A 87 11.70 -13.53 18.94
CA LEU A 87 11.64 -13.82 17.50
C LEU A 87 10.21 -14.19 17.04
N VAL A 88 9.54 -15.07 17.79
CA VAL A 88 8.19 -15.51 17.47
C VAL A 88 7.19 -14.35 17.55
N GLY A 89 7.30 -13.50 18.59
CA GLY A 89 6.46 -12.32 18.72
C GLY A 89 6.66 -11.33 17.58
N GLY A 90 7.91 -11.08 17.18
CA GLY A 90 8.23 -10.21 16.04
C GLY A 90 7.66 -10.71 14.71
N ILE A 91 7.82 -12.00 14.41
CA ILE A 91 7.27 -12.62 13.19
C ILE A 91 5.74 -12.51 13.15
N LEU A 92 5.07 -12.84 14.26
CA LEU A 92 3.61 -12.73 14.36
C LEU A 92 3.14 -11.29 14.22
N THR A 93 3.85 -10.34 14.84
CA THR A 93 3.54 -8.92 14.76
C THR A 93 3.62 -8.44 13.30
N VAL A 94 4.71 -8.73 12.60
CA VAL A 94 4.88 -8.38 11.18
C VAL A 94 3.77 -8.99 10.32
N PHE A 95 3.47 -10.27 10.51
CA PHE A 95 2.45 -10.97 9.74
C PHE A 95 1.06 -10.37 9.96
N VAL A 96 0.65 -10.21 11.22
CA VAL A 96 -0.67 -9.67 11.57
C VAL A 96 -0.80 -8.21 11.15
N GLN A 97 0.23 -7.39 11.38
CA GLN A 97 0.24 -5.98 11.00
C GLN A 97 0.15 -5.80 9.47
N SER A 98 0.78 -6.67 8.70
CA SER A 98 0.71 -6.62 7.24
C SER A 98 -0.71 -6.92 6.72
N LEU A 99 -1.45 -7.79 7.38
CA LEU A 99 -2.85 -8.07 7.06
C LEU A 99 -3.74 -6.87 7.38
N PHE A 100 -3.57 -6.25 8.56
CA PHE A 100 -4.32 -5.04 8.92
C PHE A 100 -4.04 -3.87 7.98
N SER A 101 -2.78 -3.68 7.58
CA SER A 101 -2.39 -2.64 6.62
C SER A 101 -2.94 -2.89 5.21
N THR A 102 -3.37 -4.12 4.91
CA THR A 102 -3.97 -4.49 3.61
C THR A 102 -5.47 -4.16 3.56
N VAL A 103 -6.15 -4.01 4.69
CA VAL A 103 -7.62 -3.83 4.74
C VAL A 103 -8.13 -2.64 3.92
N PRO A 104 -7.53 -1.43 3.96
CA PRO A 104 -7.96 -0.31 3.13
C PRO A 104 -7.94 -0.63 1.62
N LEU A 105 -6.95 -1.41 1.18
CA LEU A 105 -6.81 -1.84 -0.22
C LEU A 105 -7.89 -2.86 -0.60
N LEU A 106 -8.31 -3.72 0.32
CA LEU A 106 -9.43 -4.63 0.08
C LEU A 106 -10.77 -3.88 0.01
N ALA A 107 -10.98 -2.91 0.90
CA ALA A 107 -12.14 -2.02 0.81
C ALA A 107 -12.15 -1.28 -0.54
N PHE A 108 -11.00 -0.76 -0.98
CA PHE A 108 -10.82 -0.18 -2.30
C PHE A 108 -11.15 -1.16 -3.44
N TYR A 109 -10.74 -2.43 -3.35
CA TYR A 109 -11.07 -3.47 -4.33
C TYR A 109 -12.59 -3.65 -4.51
N PHE A 110 -13.33 -3.74 -3.41
CA PHE A 110 -14.78 -3.91 -3.48
C PHE A 110 -15.47 -2.64 -3.94
N PHE A 111 -14.98 -1.47 -3.52
CA PHE A 111 -15.56 -0.19 -3.90
C PHE A 111 -15.38 0.10 -5.39
N ARG A 112 -14.17 -0.13 -5.95
CA ARG A 112 -13.92 0.08 -7.40
C ARG A 112 -14.76 -0.82 -8.30
N LYS A 113 -15.14 -2.02 -7.84
CA LYS A 113 -16.04 -2.91 -8.61
C LYS A 113 -17.45 -2.33 -8.75
N LYS A 114 -17.87 -1.46 -7.82
CA LYS A 114 -19.18 -0.80 -7.84
C LYS A 114 -19.17 0.55 -8.55
N VAL A 115 -18.15 1.38 -8.31
CA VAL A 115 -18.14 2.79 -8.77
C VAL A 115 -17.08 3.10 -9.83
N GLY A 116 -16.26 2.13 -10.21
CA GLY A 116 -15.14 2.29 -11.12
C GLY A 116 -13.85 2.76 -10.43
N PHE A 117 -12.71 2.53 -11.08
CA PHE A 117 -11.37 2.77 -10.53
C PHE A 117 -11.13 4.23 -10.12
N ARG A 118 -11.50 5.20 -10.97
CA ARG A 118 -11.27 6.64 -10.70
C ARG A 118 -12.01 7.14 -9.46
N ARG A 119 -13.29 6.80 -9.31
CA ARG A 119 -14.09 7.22 -8.13
C ARG A 119 -13.60 6.53 -6.87
N ALA A 120 -13.21 5.26 -6.97
CA ALA A 120 -12.63 4.55 -5.84
C ALA A 120 -11.28 5.11 -5.41
N LEU A 121 -10.46 5.61 -6.35
CA LEU A 121 -9.21 6.30 -6.03
C LEU A 121 -9.46 7.57 -5.22
N LEU A 122 -10.45 8.38 -5.61
CA LEU A 122 -10.82 9.59 -4.86
C LEU A 122 -11.35 9.29 -3.45
N ALA A 123 -11.96 8.13 -3.25
CA ALA A 123 -12.41 7.69 -1.93
C ALA A 123 -11.30 7.06 -1.07
N LEU A 124 -10.17 6.66 -1.67
CA LEU A 124 -9.11 5.94 -0.97
C LEU A 124 -8.56 6.69 0.27
N PRO A 125 -8.31 8.03 0.24
CA PRO A 125 -7.84 8.74 1.43
C PRO A 125 -8.82 8.63 2.61
N PHE A 126 -10.12 8.73 2.35
CA PHE A 126 -11.15 8.61 3.39
C PHE A 126 -11.22 7.18 3.95
N VAL A 127 -11.17 6.18 3.07
CA VAL A 127 -11.18 4.76 3.46
C VAL A 127 -9.94 4.44 4.29
N TRP A 128 -8.77 4.94 3.87
CA TRP A 128 -7.51 4.70 4.55
C TRP A 128 -7.49 5.32 5.94
N THR A 129 -7.73 6.64 6.04
CA THR A 129 -7.73 7.35 7.32
C THR A 129 -8.82 6.82 8.26
N GLY A 130 -10.01 6.52 7.74
CA GLY A 130 -11.09 5.93 8.54
C GLY A 130 -10.73 4.56 9.10
N TRP A 131 -10.02 3.74 8.32
CA TRP A 131 -9.49 2.46 8.80
C TRP A 131 -8.42 2.63 9.87
N GLU A 132 -7.43 3.52 9.66
CA GLU A 132 -6.39 3.76 10.67
C GLU A 132 -6.99 4.25 11.99
N TRP A 133 -7.99 5.15 11.91
CA TRP A 133 -8.72 5.62 13.09
C TRP A 133 -9.46 4.49 13.81
N ALA A 134 -10.19 3.65 13.08
CA ALA A 134 -10.92 2.51 13.65
C ALA A 134 -9.97 1.44 14.23
N TYR A 135 -8.86 1.19 13.55
CA TYR A 135 -7.82 0.27 13.99
C TYR A 135 -7.18 0.74 15.30
N MET A 136 -6.95 2.05 15.49
CA MET A 136 -6.41 2.59 16.75
C MET A 136 -7.34 2.47 17.96
N GLN A 137 -8.64 2.24 17.75
CA GLN A 137 -9.56 1.99 18.86
C GLN A 137 -9.49 0.55 19.38
N GLN A 138 -8.70 -0.33 18.75
CA GLN A 138 -8.59 -1.73 19.15
C GLN A 138 -7.45 -1.93 20.16
N ASP A 139 -7.67 -2.80 21.15
CA ASP A 139 -6.72 -3.06 22.25
C ASP A 139 -5.38 -3.66 21.77
N PHE A 140 -5.39 -4.35 20.63
CA PHE A 140 -4.21 -4.96 20.01
C PHE A 140 -3.56 -4.07 18.94
N SER A 141 -3.98 -2.81 18.85
CA SER A 141 -3.46 -1.90 17.85
C SER A 141 -2.01 -1.51 18.15
N LEU A 142 -1.14 -1.62 17.14
CA LEU A 142 0.28 -1.35 17.35
C LEU A 142 0.62 0.14 17.26
N GLY A 143 -0.24 0.94 16.60
CA GLY A 143 -0.15 2.40 16.48
C GLY A 143 0.99 2.96 15.66
N TRP A 144 2.15 2.31 15.66
CA TRP A 144 3.34 2.76 14.98
C TRP A 144 3.11 2.94 13.48
N LEU A 145 2.50 1.96 12.81
CA LEU A 145 2.38 1.92 11.33
C LEU A 145 1.28 2.82 10.74
N THR A 146 0.77 3.78 11.51
CA THR A 146 -0.10 4.84 10.99
C THR A 146 0.69 5.68 9.99
N PHE A 147 0.17 5.87 8.77
CA PHE A 147 0.90 6.50 7.68
C PHE A 147 1.44 7.89 8.02
N GLY A 148 0.68 8.70 8.76
CA GLY A 148 1.13 10.01 9.23
C GLY A 148 2.40 9.97 10.09
N ASN A 149 2.67 8.87 10.81
CA ASN A 149 3.88 8.73 11.62
C ASN A 149 5.16 8.67 10.76
N SER A 150 5.06 8.34 9.47
CA SER A 150 6.20 8.44 8.55
C SER A 150 6.78 9.87 8.49
N GLN A 151 5.99 10.89 8.88
CA GLN A 151 6.38 12.30 8.83
C GLN A 151 6.82 12.85 10.20
N ALA A 152 7.06 12.00 11.21
CA ALA A 152 7.35 12.43 12.58
C ALA A 152 8.60 13.32 12.72
N ASN A 153 9.57 13.20 11.81
CA ASN A 153 10.79 14.03 11.81
C ASN A 153 10.64 15.35 11.05
N LEU A 154 9.48 15.61 10.43
CA LEU A 154 9.23 16.81 9.66
C LEU A 154 8.43 17.82 10.49
N LEU A 155 9.11 18.87 10.98
CA LEU A 155 8.51 19.88 11.87
C LEU A 155 7.19 20.45 11.34
N TRP A 156 7.11 20.75 10.04
CA TRP A 156 5.91 21.29 9.39
C TRP A 156 4.73 20.32 9.42
N MET A 157 4.98 19.02 9.35
CA MET A 157 3.93 17.99 9.47
C MET A 157 3.53 17.74 10.92
N VAL A 158 4.47 17.83 11.85
CA VAL A 158 4.18 17.79 13.29
C VAL A 158 3.29 18.98 13.69
N GLN A 159 3.62 20.19 13.25
CA GLN A 159 2.79 21.39 13.50
C GLN A 159 1.39 21.27 12.88
N TYR A 160 1.26 20.63 11.73
CA TYR A 160 -0.06 20.36 11.14
C TYR A 160 -0.84 19.33 11.95
N ALA A 161 -0.16 18.30 12.48
CA ALA A 161 -0.76 17.30 13.35
C ALA A 161 -1.28 17.91 14.67
N ASP A 162 -0.76 19.03 15.15
CA ASP A 162 -1.33 19.74 16.31
C ASP A 162 -2.78 20.21 16.07
N VAL A 163 -3.16 20.46 14.82
CA VAL A 163 -4.51 20.90 14.44
C VAL A 163 -5.43 19.73 14.12
N THR A 164 -4.94 18.75 13.35
CA THR A 164 -5.79 17.67 12.80
C THR A 164 -5.57 16.30 13.44
N GLY A 165 -4.59 16.19 14.33
CA GLY A 165 -3.98 14.91 14.71
C GLY A 165 -3.22 14.27 13.55
N VAL A 166 -2.66 13.08 13.82
CA VAL A 166 -1.97 12.24 12.82
C VAL A 166 -2.86 11.87 11.63
N TRP A 167 -4.18 11.83 11.83
CA TRP A 167 -5.18 11.49 10.83
C TRP A 167 -5.17 12.41 9.63
N GLY A 168 -5.03 13.72 9.86
CA GLY A 168 -4.95 14.69 8.77
C GLY A 168 -3.66 14.53 7.96
N VAL A 169 -2.55 14.17 8.60
CA VAL A 169 -1.29 13.86 7.90
C VAL A 169 -1.46 12.61 7.03
N SER A 170 -2.01 11.52 7.58
CA SER A 170 -2.33 10.30 6.82
C SER A 170 -3.25 10.61 5.62
N PHE A 171 -4.30 11.40 5.85
CA PHE A 171 -5.24 11.79 4.80
C PHE A 171 -4.53 12.50 3.64
N TRP A 172 -3.68 13.49 3.95
CA TRP A 172 -2.91 14.19 2.93
C TRP A 172 -1.94 13.26 2.21
N LEU A 173 -1.20 12.43 2.95
CA LEU A 173 -0.21 11.52 2.39
C LEU A 173 -0.84 10.56 1.36
N VAL A 174 -2.00 9.98 1.69
CA VAL A 174 -2.74 9.13 0.75
C VAL A 174 -3.34 9.95 -0.40
N SER A 175 -3.86 11.16 -0.13
CA SER A 175 -4.39 12.06 -1.17
C SER A 175 -3.33 12.42 -2.21
N PHE A 176 -2.11 12.73 -1.77
CA PHE A 176 -1.00 13.05 -2.67
C PHE A 176 -0.57 11.83 -3.50
N ASN A 177 -0.58 10.62 -2.94
CA ASN A 177 -0.36 9.41 -3.72
C ASN A 177 -1.42 9.24 -4.84
N VAL A 178 -2.70 9.51 -4.53
CA VAL A 178 -3.79 9.47 -5.51
C VAL A 178 -3.62 10.55 -6.59
N LEU A 179 -3.26 11.78 -6.19
CA LEU A 179 -2.99 12.88 -7.10
C LEU A 179 -1.78 12.61 -8.00
N ALA A 180 -0.69 12.08 -7.44
CA ALA A 180 0.51 11.71 -8.17
C ALA A 180 0.20 10.66 -9.23
N LEU A 181 -0.58 9.62 -8.89
CA LEU A 181 -1.03 8.62 -9.86
C LEU A 181 -1.90 9.26 -10.96
N SER A 182 -2.83 10.13 -10.59
CA SER A 182 -3.73 10.79 -11.53
C SER A 182 -2.98 11.70 -12.50
N LEU A 183 -1.97 12.44 -12.01
CA LEU A 183 -1.08 13.25 -12.84
C LEU A 183 -0.21 12.40 -13.77
N PHE A 184 0.33 11.29 -13.27
CA PHE A 184 1.09 10.34 -14.09
C PHE A 184 0.24 9.77 -15.24
N ARG A 185 -1.04 9.48 -14.98
CA ARG A 185 -1.99 9.01 -16.00
C ARG A 185 -2.45 10.11 -16.96
N ALA A 186 -2.54 11.37 -16.53
CA ALA A 186 -2.87 12.48 -17.43
C ALA A 186 -1.78 12.70 -18.49
N LYS A 187 -0.51 12.53 -18.12
CA LYS A 187 0.63 12.69 -19.04
C LYS A 187 0.89 11.48 -19.94
N THR A 188 0.43 10.30 -19.52
CA THR A 188 0.60 9.06 -20.29
C THR A 188 -0.72 8.73 -20.96
N PRO A 189 -0.99 9.16 -22.21
CA PRO A 189 -2.21 8.76 -22.89
C PRO A 189 -2.28 7.24 -22.89
N PHE A 190 -3.42 6.74 -22.42
CA PHE A 190 -3.77 5.33 -22.38
C PHE A 190 -3.57 4.75 -23.78
N VAL A 191 -2.44 4.09 -24.03
CA VAL A 191 -2.26 3.29 -25.24
C VAL A 191 -3.27 2.16 -25.11
N LEU A 192 -4.44 2.35 -25.72
CA LEU A 192 -5.35 1.28 -26.05
C LEU A 192 -4.50 0.21 -26.74
N ARG A 193 -4.17 -0.86 -26.02
CA ARG A 193 -3.85 -2.12 -26.68
C ARG A 193 -5.16 -2.59 -27.28
N ALA A 194 -5.48 -2.03 -28.44
CA ALA A 194 -6.28 -2.69 -29.45
C ALA A 194 -5.59 -4.03 -29.71
N GLY A 195 -6.20 -5.08 -29.15
CA GLY A 195 -5.67 -6.42 -29.08
C GLY A 195 -6.78 -7.43 -29.28
N ILE A 196 -7.48 -7.27 -30.41
CA ILE A 196 -8.05 -8.34 -31.22
C ILE A 196 -9.29 -9.03 -30.62
N VAL A 197 -10.45 -8.43 -30.93
CA VAL A 197 -11.56 -9.20 -31.49
C VAL A 197 -11.07 -9.75 -32.83
N MET A 198 -10.89 -11.07 -32.94
CA MET A 198 -11.02 -11.80 -34.20
C MET A 198 -11.43 -13.24 -33.90
N VAL A 199 -12.63 -13.54 -34.37
CA VAL A 199 -13.29 -14.84 -34.62
C VAL A 199 -13.68 -15.65 -33.39
#